data_AF-A0A954RX78-F1
#
_entry.id   AF-A0A954RX78-F1
#
_cell.length_a   1.000
_cell.length_b   1.000
_cell.length_c   1.000
_cell.angle_alpha   90.00
_cell.angle_beta   90.00
_cell.angle_gamma   90.00
#
_symmetry.space_group_name_H-M   'P 1'
#
loop_
_entity.id
_entity.type
_entity.pdbx_description
1 polymer ?
#
loop_
_entity_poly.entity_id
_entity_poly.type
_entity_poly.pdbx_seq_one_letter_code
_entity_poly.pdbx_strand_id
1 'polypeptide(L)' 'MHPNDQLFDPENFHGTPLLAAIEQMAGETGHTLDELRQLKMRDLVAMARSHYEVLPEIWQIWVDWNEDDTPQPMGDL' A
#
# COMPACT_ATOMS: atom_id res chain seq x y z
N MET A 1 4.01 10.62 -12.27
CA MET A 1 4.63 9.56 -11.45
C MET A 1 3.55 9.03 -10.54
N HIS A 2 3.25 7.74 -10.63
CA HIS A 2 2.13 7.15 -9.91
C HIS A 2 2.49 6.97 -8.42
N PRO A 3 1.58 7.20 -7.45
CA PRO A 3 1.89 7.06 -6.02
C PRO A 3 2.45 5.68 -5.65
N ASN A 4 1.98 4.62 -6.30
CA ASN A 4 2.48 3.26 -6.10
C ASN A 4 3.90 3.00 -6.65
N ASP A 5 4.49 3.93 -7.41
CA ASP A 5 5.89 3.86 -7.85
C ASP A 5 6.87 4.51 -6.89
N GLN A 6 6.36 5.28 -5.93
CA GLN A 6 7.18 6.04 -4.99
C GLN A 6 7.65 5.13 -3.86
N LEU A 7 8.88 5.39 -3.39
CA LEU A 7 9.36 4.79 -2.14
C LEU A 7 8.45 5.26 -1.01
N PHE A 8 8.20 4.37 -0.07
CA PHE A 8 7.50 4.73 1.15
C PHE A 8 8.37 5.68 1.96
N ASP A 9 7.78 6.82 2.32
CA ASP A 9 8.39 7.79 3.20
C ASP A 9 7.39 8.17 4.29
N PRO A 10 7.59 7.72 5.54
CA PRO A 10 6.65 7.95 6.63
C PRO A 10 6.47 9.44 6.95
N GLU A 11 7.41 10.31 6.59
CA GLU A 11 7.27 11.76 6.79
C GLU A 11 6.11 12.33 5.95
N ASN A 12 5.89 11.78 4.75
CA ASN A 12 4.77 12.18 3.88
C ASN A 12 3.40 11.69 4.36
N PHE A 13 3.39 10.70 5.27
CA PHE A 13 2.17 10.08 5.81
C PHE A 13 1.97 10.41 7.29
N HIS A 14 2.80 11.27 7.87
CA HIS A 14 2.74 11.61 9.28
C HIS A 14 1.35 12.15 9.68
N GLY A 15 0.75 11.54 10.71
CA GLY A 15 -0.60 11.88 11.18
C GLY A 15 -1.74 11.37 10.29
N THR A 16 -1.45 10.58 9.26
CA THR A 16 -2.49 9.92 8.44
C THR A 16 -2.86 8.55 9.02
N PRO A 17 -4.13 8.09 8.82
CA PRO A 17 -4.53 6.74 9.20
C PRO A 17 -3.76 5.65 8.43
N LEU A 18 -3.24 5.98 7.24
CA LEU A 18 -2.48 5.03 6.42
C LEU A 18 -1.12 4.71 7.07
N LEU A 19 -0.43 5.70 7.64
CA LEU A 19 0.82 5.45 8.37
C LEU A 19 0.60 4.49 9.55
N ALA A 20 -0.45 4.72 10.34
CA ALA A 20 -0.78 3.85 11.46
C ALA A 20 -1.07 2.40 11.00
N ALA A 21 -1.74 2.22 9.86
CA ALA A 21 -1.97 0.90 9.29
C ALA A 21 -0.71 0.23 8.74
N ILE A 22 0.23 1.02 8.19
CA ILE A 22 1.55 0.53 7.77
C ILE A 22 2.37 0.11 8.99
N GLU A 23 2.41 0.93 10.04
CA GLU A 23 3.10 0.62 11.30
C GLU A 23 2.54 -0.64 11.96
N GLN A 24 1.22 -0.79 11.99
CA GLN A 24 0.56 -1.98 12.51
C GLN A 24 0.95 -3.21 11.69
N MET A 25 0.83 -3.15 10.35
CA MET A 25 1.23 -4.25 9.47
C MET A 25 2.71 -4.60 9.65
N ALA A 26 3.60 -3.61 9.77
CA ALA A 26 5.02 -3.82 10.02
C ALA A 26 5.25 -4.61 11.33
N GLY A 27 4.59 -4.20 12.41
CA GLY A 27 4.65 -4.89 13.70
C GLY A 27 4.14 -6.34 13.64
N GLU A 28 3.06 -6.59 12.89
CA GLU A 28 2.48 -7.93 12.74
C GLU A 28 3.32 -8.87 11.86
N THR A 29 4.03 -8.31 10.88
CA THR A 29 4.88 -9.06 9.95
C THR A 29 6.35 -9.18 10.40
N GLY A 30 6.71 -8.49 11.49
CA GLY A 30 8.08 -8.48 12.02
C GLY A 30 9.03 -7.57 11.24
N HIS A 31 8.50 -6.62 10.48
CA HIS A 31 9.26 -5.60 9.77
C HIS A 31 9.35 -4.29 10.55
N THR A 32 10.41 -3.53 10.29
CA THR A 32 10.62 -2.18 10.82
C THR A 32 10.28 -1.13 9.78
N LEU A 33 9.93 0.10 10.22
CA LEU A 33 9.68 1.21 9.28
C LEU A 33 10.89 1.52 8.39
N ASP A 34 12.12 1.36 8.89
CA ASP A 34 13.32 1.60 8.10
C ASP A 34 13.51 0.57 6.98
N GLU A 35 13.08 -0.68 7.19
CA GLU A 35 13.03 -1.68 6.11
C GLU A 35 11.94 -1.33 5.09
N LEU A 36 10.76 -0.92 5.57
CA LEU A 36 9.65 -0.53 4.70
C LEU A 36 9.97 0.71 3.85
N ARG A 37 10.83 1.63 4.34
CA ARG A 37 11.30 2.81 3.57
C ARG A 37 12.04 2.45 2.28
N GLN A 38 12.57 1.24 2.19
CA GLN A 38 13.25 0.75 0.99
C GLN A 38 12.27 0.15 -0.03
N LEU A 39 11.02 -0.04 0.36
CA LEU A 39 9.96 -0.60 -0.47
C LEU A 39 9.15 0.51 -1.13
N LYS A 40 8.59 0.20 -2.30
CA LYS A 40 7.62 1.09 -2.93
C LYS A 40 6.25 0.88 -2.33
N MET A 41 5.38 1.87 -2.46
CA MET A 41 3.99 1.76 -2.02
C MET A 41 3.27 0.53 -2.64
N ARG A 42 3.56 0.16 -3.90
CA ARG A 42 3.05 -1.10 -4.50
C ARG A 42 3.44 -2.36 -3.73
N ASP A 43 4.66 -2.40 -3.19
CA ASP A 43 5.19 -3.57 -2.49
C ASP A 43 4.56 -3.66 -1.11
N LEU A 44 4.30 -2.52 -0.45
CA LEU A 44 3.55 -2.45 0.80
C LEU A 44 2.09 -2.89 0.61
N VAL A 45 1.44 -2.47 -0.48
CA VAL A 45 0.08 -2.92 -0.81
C VAL A 45 0.06 -4.44 -1.07
N ALA A 46 1.05 -4.97 -1.80
CA ALA A 46 1.16 -6.40 -2.02
C ALA A 46 1.38 -7.18 -0.71
N MET A 47 2.20 -6.64 0.20
CA MET A 47 2.41 -7.18 1.53
C MET A 47 1.11 -7.20 2.35
N ALA A 48 0.36 -6.09 2.35
CA ALA A 48 -0.94 -6.00 3.03
C ALA A 48 -1.93 -7.04 2.47
N ARG A 49 -1.99 -7.21 1.14
CA ARG A 49 -2.84 -8.21 0.46
C ARG A 49 -2.45 -9.66 0.78
N SER A 50 -1.17 -9.91 1.02
CA SER A 50 -0.69 -11.24 1.40
C SER A 50 -0.91 -11.56 2.89
N HIS A 51 -0.92 -10.53 3.74
CA HIS A 51 -1.03 -10.70 5.19
C HIS A 51 -2.49 -10.74 5.66
N TYR A 52 -3.35 -9.88 5.12
CA TYR A 52 -4.75 -9.81 5.49
C TYR A 52 -5.63 -10.60 4.52
N GLU A 53 -6.46 -11.52 5.05
CA GLU A 53 -7.51 -12.18 4.27
C GLU A 53 -8.56 -11.17 3.78
N VAL A 54 -8.84 -10.14 4.58
CA VAL A 54 -9.67 -9.00 4.23
C VAL A 54 -8.88 -7.72 4.48
N LEU A 55 -8.61 -6.97 3.42
CA LEU A 55 -7.83 -5.73 3.52
C LEU A 55 -8.54 -4.72 4.45
N PRO A 56 -7.83 -4.10 5.40
CA PRO A 56 -8.39 -3.03 6.22
C PRO A 56 -8.88 -1.86 5.34
N GLU A 57 -9.93 -1.17 5.78
CA GLU A 57 -10.62 -0.11 5.02
C GLU A 57 -9.65 0.95 4.46
N ILE A 58 -8.67 1.39 5.25
CA ILE A 58 -7.72 2.41 4.82
C ILE A 58 -6.80 1.93 3.68
N TRP A 59 -6.45 0.65 3.66
CA TRP A 59 -5.70 0.04 2.56
C TRP A 59 -6.58 -0.06 1.30
N GLN A 60 -7.86 -0.39 1.48
CA GLN A 60 -8.82 -0.42 0.37
C GLN A 60 -8.99 0.97 -0.25
N ILE A 61 -9.15 2.02 0.57
CA ILE A 61 -9.23 3.42 0.09
C ILE A 61 -7.96 3.79 -0.69
N TRP A 62 -6.77 3.44 -0.18
CA TRP A 62 -5.53 3.70 -0.89
C TRP A 62 -5.51 2.99 -2.25
N VAL A 63 -5.86 1.71 -2.29
CA VAL A 63 -5.95 0.92 -3.52
C VAL A 63 -6.94 1.54 -4.50
N ASP A 64 -8.15 1.87 -4.06
CA ASP A 64 -9.20 2.41 -4.93
C ASP A 64 -8.82 3.75 -5.57
N TRP A 65 -8.01 4.56 -4.88
CA TRP A 65 -7.58 5.87 -5.37
C TRP A 65 -6.27 5.84 -6.17
N ASN A 66 -5.44 4.81 -5.95
CA ASN A 66 -4.07 4.78 -6.43
C ASN A 66 -3.72 3.48 -7.16
N GLU A 67 -4.65 2.59 -7.45
CA GLU A 67 -4.43 1.41 -8.30
C GLU A 67 -5.16 1.62 -9.64
N ASP A 68 -4.76 2.65 -10.38
CA ASP A 68 -5.15 2.79 -11.79
C ASP A 68 -4.15 2.03 -12.67
N ASP A 69 -4.45 0.75 -12.90
CA ASP A 69 -4.20 0.04 -14.17
C ASP A 69 -4.81 -1.37 -14.04
N THR A 70 -6.14 -1.45 -13.97
CA THR A 70 -6.77 -2.65 -14.50
C THR A 70 -6.69 -2.50 -16.02
N PRO A 71 -5.94 -3.34 -16.77
CA PRO A 71 -6.12 -3.38 -18.21
C PRO A 71 -7.60 -3.71 -18.43
N GLN A 72 -8.39 -2.74 -18.89
CA GLN A 72 -9.73 -3.05 -19.36
C GLN A 72 -9.55 -4.11 -20.44
N PRO A 73 -10.14 -5.31 -20.32
CA PRO A 73 -10.19 -6.19 -21.47
C PRO A 73 -10.92 -5.38 -22.54
N MET A 74 -10.22 -5.02 -23.63
CA MET A 74 -10.91 -4.53 -24.82
C MET A 74 -11.94 -5.62 -25.13
N GLY A 75 -13.21 -5.31 -24.89
CA GLY A 75 -14.28 -6.12 -25.44
C GLY A 75 -14.07 -6.07 -26.95
N ASP A 76 -13.67 -7.21 -27.52
CA ASP A 76 -13.68 -7.42 -28.96
C ASP A 76 -15.05 -6.95 -29.49
N LEU A 77 -15.01 -5.90 -30.30
CA LEU A 77 -16.15 -5.35 -31.04
C LEU A 77 -16.62 -6.32 -32.14
#